data_AF-A0A0F8V658-F1
#
_entry.id   AF-A0A0F8V658-F1
#
_cell.length_a   1.000
_cell.length_b   1.000
_cell.length_c   1.000
_cell.angle_alpha   90.00
_cell.angle_beta   90.00
_cell.angle_gamma   90.00
#
_symmetry.space_group_name_H-M   'P 1'
#
loop_
_entity.id
_entity.type
_entity.pdbx_description
1 polymer ?
#
loop_
_entity_poly.entity_id
_entity_poly.type
_entity_poly.pdbx_seq_one_letter_code
_entity_poly.pdbx_strand_id
1 'polypeptide(L)'
;LARVSTKQEETALQAEHRALHSLVQLVSHTIEGISFVLVLFDERVEEIVALLPEDSKQRFLKLTFEELFSTSKGHDIAKELVKGIVNRNIAKGSNVETVADALRRRCGSFCSAEDVVIFKAQELLKRATEAGFNSELGRNLLNESLHLFQQVSDSLPMDYLVSAVESYISNQFFAGAIQLALNAAARSDKANMALSWIVDGRPEQDSRRDYFYFRKQCYDLIFKVIIAVDTLAAQDPGVVDGQLTIISKRKNEAYGIISDSTDEVFLTSLYDWYLEQGWNDRLLRTDSSFVVIYLQRKSTDDISHADLLSRYYTQSQRFYEAAKVQFDLARSSFVLPLSRRIEYLGQARANASTFTQDVGRQSRQRVLQEISGFIDVANIQDDLLQRLKDDQRIEPNQKAEILKEVDGPILDITTIFNKYADPASYYDICLQIFFVADHRNPADIRATWQHLLQDLHDEIVARGSPQPTRL
;
A
#
# COMPACT_ATOMS: atom_id res chain seq x y z
N LEU A 1 46.66 42.90 6.36
CA LEU A 1 46.31 42.25 5.09
C LEU A 1 47.25 42.80 4.01
N ALA A 2 48.40 42.15 3.84
CA ALA A 2 49.41 42.56 2.86
C ALA A 2 48.87 42.32 1.45
N ARG A 3 49.11 43.27 0.54
CA ARG A 3 48.74 43.17 -0.88
C ARG A 3 49.49 41.99 -1.50
N VAL A 4 48.75 40.93 -1.84
CA VAL A 4 49.24 39.79 -2.63
C VAL A 4 49.72 40.33 -3.97
N SER A 5 51.00 40.13 -4.32
CA SER A 5 51.63 40.74 -5.49
C SER A 5 51.62 39.82 -6.72
N THR A 6 51.48 38.50 -6.52
CA THR A 6 51.43 37.50 -7.60
C THR A 6 50.44 36.37 -7.31
N LYS A 7 49.92 35.73 -8.37
CA LYS A 7 49.05 34.54 -8.26
C LYS A 7 49.74 33.35 -7.55
N GLN A 8 51.07 33.33 -7.57
CA GLN A 8 51.89 32.33 -6.91
C GLN A 8 51.95 32.56 -5.38
N GLU A 9 52.01 33.82 -4.93
CA GLU A 9 51.85 34.17 -3.52
C GLU A 9 50.43 33.89 -3.02
N GLU A 10 49.41 34.14 -3.83
CA GLU A 10 48.02 33.84 -3.48
C GLU A 10 47.81 32.33 -3.23
N THR A 11 48.33 31.49 -4.12
CA THR A 11 48.25 30.03 -3.99
C THR A 11 49.07 29.50 -2.82
N ALA A 12 50.24 30.09 -2.56
CA ALA A 12 51.04 29.75 -1.38
C ALA A 12 50.31 30.11 -0.07
N LEU A 13 49.73 31.30 0.04
CA LEU A 13 48.96 31.73 1.20
C LEU A 13 47.69 30.88 1.41
N GLN A 14 47.01 30.50 0.32
CA GLN A 14 45.88 29.58 0.41
C GLN A 14 46.30 28.18 0.89
N ALA A 15 47.45 27.67 0.42
CA ALA A 15 47.98 26.39 0.86
C ALA A 15 48.39 26.43 2.35
N GLU A 16 49.07 27.49 2.77
CA GLU A 16 49.44 27.71 4.18
C GLU A 16 48.21 27.81 5.07
N HIS A 17 47.20 28.58 4.68
CA HIS A 17 45.94 28.69 5.42
C HIS A 17 45.24 27.32 5.55
N ARG A 18 45.16 26.54 4.47
CA ARG A 18 44.57 25.18 4.51
C ARG A 18 45.36 24.25 5.44
N ALA A 19 46.68 24.28 5.40
CA ALA A 19 47.53 23.46 6.25
C ALA A 19 47.37 23.82 7.74
N LEU A 20 47.46 25.12 8.07
CA LEU A 20 47.27 25.61 9.44
C LEU A 20 45.86 25.31 9.95
N HIS A 21 44.83 25.52 9.12
CA HIS A 21 43.45 25.19 9.49
C HIS A 21 43.28 23.70 9.77
N SER A 22 43.84 22.83 8.94
CA SER A 22 43.80 21.37 9.15
C SER A 22 44.52 20.96 10.44
N LEU A 23 45.61 21.63 10.78
CA LEU A 23 46.37 21.37 12.01
C LEU A 23 45.58 21.81 13.26
N VAL A 24 44.89 22.95 13.19
CA VAL A 24 43.97 23.40 14.24
C VAL A 24 42.80 22.41 14.42
N GLN A 25 42.21 21.93 13.32
CA GLN A 25 41.15 20.91 13.38
C GLN A 25 41.66 19.60 13.99
N LEU A 26 42.84 19.12 13.60
CA LEU A 26 43.44 17.91 14.16
C LEU A 26 43.67 18.04 15.67
N VAL A 27 44.17 19.19 16.13
CA VAL A 27 44.34 19.46 17.57
C VAL A 27 42.98 19.45 18.28
N SER A 28 41.94 20.05 17.69
CA SER A 28 40.58 20.00 18.24
C SER A 28 40.06 18.56 18.35
N HIS A 29 40.15 17.78 17.28
CA HIS A 29 39.74 16.37 17.27
C HIS A 29 40.54 15.52 18.27
N THR A 30 41.82 15.83 18.46
CA THR A 30 42.66 15.15 19.46
C THR A 30 42.20 15.48 20.88
N ILE A 31 41.91 16.74 21.17
CA ILE A 31 41.38 17.17 22.49
C ILE A 31 40.03 16.50 22.77
N GLU A 32 39.14 16.49 21.78
CA GLU A 32 37.82 15.85 21.89
C GLU A 32 37.92 14.33 22.02
N GLY A 33 38.80 13.70 21.23
CA GLY A 33 39.03 12.27 21.28
C GLY A 33 39.63 11.80 22.59
N ILE A 34 40.63 12.50 23.14
CA ILE A 34 41.15 12.21 24.48
C ILE A 34 40.07 12.42 25.53
N SER A 35 39.31 13.51 25.44
CA SER A 35 38.21 13.78 26.37
C SER A 35 37.13 12.71 26.32
N PHE A 36 36.79 12.21 25.14
CA PHE A 36 35.88 11.10 24.94
C PHE A 36 36.41 9.81 25.57
N VAL A 37 37.68 9.47 25.37
CA VAL A 37 38.30 8.29 25.99
C VAL A 37 38.24 8.38 27.51
N LEU A 38 38.51 9.56 28.09
CA LEU A 38 38.36 9.76 29.54
C LEU A 38 36.91 9.54 30.01
N VAL A 39 35.91 10.09 29.30
CA VAL A 39 34.47 9.84 29.62
C VAL A 39 34.14 8.35 29.51
N LEU A 40 34.67 7.67 28.49
CA LEU A 40 34.45 6.24 28.30
C LEU A 40 34.97 5.44 29.50
N PHE A 41 36.16 5.78 30.03
CA PHE A 41 36.74 5.12 31.21
C PHE A 41 36.12 5.56 32.56
N ASP A 42 35.50 6.73 32.63
CA ASP A 42 34.65 7.13 33.78
C ASP A 42 33.42 6.20 33.87
N GLU A 43 33.04 5.57 32.76
CA GLU A 43 31.98 4.56 32.66
C GLU A 43 32.52 3.12 32.69
N ARG A 44 31.64 2.15 32.86
CA ARG A 44 32.04 0.72 32.76
C ARG A 44 32.15 0.28 31.30
N VAL A 45 33.32 0.51 30.73
CA VAL A 45 33.69 0.16 29.33
C VAL A 45 33.36 -1.29 28.98
N GLU A 46 33.64 -2.22 29.89
CA GLU A 46 33.40 -3.65 29.69
C GLU A 46 31.94 -3.98 29.36
N GLU A 47 31.00 -3.29 30.01
CA GLU A 47 29.56 -3.48 29.77
C GLU A 47 29.11 -2.78 28.48
N ILE A 48 29.72 -1.65 28.12
CA ILE A 48 29.42 -0.92 26.88
C ILE A 48 29.91 -1.70 25.65
N VAL A 49 31.15 -2.18 25.70
CA VAL A 49 31.78 -2.94 24.60
C VAL A 49 31.08 -4.28 24.40
N ALA A 50 30.52 -4.88 25.47
CA ALA A 50 29.73 -6.11 25.36
C ALA A 50 28.40 -5.92 24.60
N LEU A 51 27.87 -4.70 24.55
CA LEU A 51 26.61 -4.37 23.85
C LEU A 51 26.83 -4.00 22.37
N LEU A 52 28.08 -3.85 21.94
CA LEU A 52 28.39 -3.55 20.53
C LEU A 52 28.17 -4.78 19.64
N PRO A 53 27.76 -4.58 18.37
CA PRO A 53 27.80 -5.62 17.35
C PRO A 53 29.21 -6.20 17.21
N GLU A 54 29.32 -7.49 16.85
CA GLU A 54 30.64 -8.18 16.80
C GLU A 54 31.60 -7.48 15.83
N ASP A 55 31.11 -7.00 14.68
CA ASP A 55 31.93 -6.24 13.73
C ASP A 55 32.50 -4.96 14.34
N SER A 56 31.66 -4.18 15.03
CA SER A 56 32.06 -2.95 15.70
C SER A 56 33.03 -3.22 16.85
N LYS A 57 32.82 -4.31 17.59
CA LYS A 57 33.70 -4.76 18.67
C LYS A 57 35.08 -5.13 18.13
N GLN A 58 35.16 -5.88 17.02
CA GLN A 58 36.44 -6.23 16.37
C GLN A 58 37.18 -4.99 15.87
N ARG A 59 36.46 -3.99 15.35
CA ARG A 59 37.04 -2.72 14.94
C ARG A 59 37.53 -1.90 16.14
N PHE A 60 36.74 -1.82 17.21
CA PHE A 60 37.12 -1.13 18.44
C PHE A 60 38.40 -1.72 19.06
N LEU A 61 38.54 -3.04 19.09
CA LEU A 61 39.73 -3.71 19.63
C LEU A 61 41.02 -3.44 18.83
N LYS A 62 40.89 -3.03 17.56
CA LYS A 62 42.01 -2.68 16.68
C LYS A 62 42.18 -1.17 16.53
N LEU A 63 41.27 -0.38 17.10
CA LEU A 63 41.22 1.06 16.92
C LEU A 63 42.45 1.71 17.54
N THR A 64 43.17 2.48 16.74
CA THR A 64 44.30 3.28 17.23
C THR A 64 43.86 4.71 17.54
N PHE A 65 44.64 5.44 18.35
CA PHE A 65 44.41 6.86 18.60
C PHE A 65 44.48 7.69 17.31
N GLU A 66 45.39 7.35 16.40
CA GLU A 66 45.48 8.00 15.10
C GLU A 66 44.16 7.86 14.32
N GLU A 67 43.63 6.65 14.23
CA GLU A 67 42.35 6.40 13.54
C GLU A 67 41.20 7.11 14.23
N LEU A 68 41.14 7.11 15.56
CA LEU A 68 40.10 7.80 16.34
C LEU A 68 40.08 9.31 16.07
N PHE A 69 41.24 9.95 15.94
CA PHE A 69 41.33 11.41 15.82
C PHE A 69 41.29 11.93 14.37
N SER A 70 41.69 11.11 13.40
CA SER A 70 41.95 11.56 12.03
C SER A 70 41.15 10.85 10.93
N THR A 71 40.39 9.80 11.27
CA THR A 71 39.66 9.02 10.26
C THR A 71 38.15 8.97 10.55
N SER A 72 37.35 8.88 9.48
CA SER A 72 35.90 8.68 9.59
C SER A 72 35.55 7.36 10.29
N LYS A 73 36.35 6.30 10.06
CA LYS A 73 36.14 4.99 10.69
C LYS A 73 36.21 5.06 12.22
N GLY A 74 37.18 5.82 12.75
CA GLY A 74 37.29 6.03 14.19
C GLY A 74 36.13 6.85 14.75
N HIS A 75 35.70 7.86 13.99
CA HIS A 75 34.55 8.69 14.33
C HIS A 75 33.23 7.89 14.39
N ASP A 76 33.02 6.96 13.46
CA ASP A 76 31.84 6.09 13.44
C ASP A 76 31.78 5.18 14.68
N ILE A 77 32.92 4.59 15.08
CA ILE A 77 33.02 3.77 16.29
C ILE A 77 32.78 4.61 17.55
N ALA A 78 33.33 5.83 17.60
CA ALA A 78 33.10 6.75 18.71
C ALA A 78 31.61 7.07 18.87
N LYS A 79 30.88 7.31 17.77
CA LYS A 79 29.42 7.49 17.78
C LYS A 79 28.67 6.28 18.32
N GLU A 80 29.04 5.07 17.91
CA GLU A 80 28.44 3.84 18.44
C GLU A 80 28.69 3.64 19.94
N LEU A 81 29.90 3.97 20.40
CA LEU A 81 30.24 3.93 21.82
C LEU A 81 29.48 4.99 22.63
N VAL A 82 29.31 6.21 22.10
CA VAL A 82 28.45 7.25 22.69
C VAL A 82 27.03 6.72 22.87
N LYS A 83 26.45 6.11 21.82
CA LYS A 83 25.14 5.44 21.90
C LYS A 83 25.11 4.36 22.99
N GLY A 84 26.16 3.55 23.10
CA GLY A 84 26.29 2.52 24.14
C GLY A 84 26.35 3.09 25.56
N ILE A 85 27.13 4.16 25.79
CA ILE A 85 27.24 4.87 27.08
C ILE A 85 25.87 5.38 27.52
N VAL A 86 25.14 6.02 26.61
CA VAL A 86 23.85 6.65 26.94
C VAL A 86 22.78 5.61 27.19
N ASN A 87 22.66 4.58 26.34
CA ASN A 87 21.73 3.47 26.55
C ASN A 87 21.95 2.75 27.89
N ARG A 88 23.22 2.60 28.29
CA ARG A 88 23.57 2.07 29.61
C ARG A 88 23.11 2.97 30.75
N ASN A 89 23.33 4.28 30.64
CA ASN A 89 22.92 5.24 31.66
C ASN A 89 21.39 5.29 31.79
N ILE A 90 20.68 5.24 30.66
CA ILE A 90 19.23 5.05 30.60
C ILE A 90 18.86 3.75 31.34
N ALA A 91 19.53 2.63 31.05
CA ALA A 91 19.26 1.34 31.70
C ALA A 91 19.38 1.36 33.22
N LYS A 92 20.33 2.14 33.77
CA LYS A 92 20.54 2.32 35.21
C LYS A 92 19.57 3.31 35.88
N GLY A 93 18.83 4.11 35.10
CA GLY A 93 18.00 5.18 35.65
C GLY A 93 18.81 6.39 36.12
N SER A 94 20.03 6.56 35.61
CA SER A 94 20.84 7.76 35.85
C SER A 94 20.30 8.95 35.05
N ASN A 95 20.53 10.18 35.53
CA ASN A 95 20.08 11.38 34.82
C ASN A 95 20.82 11.52 33.49
N VAL A 96 20.11 11.35 32.36
CA VAL A 96 20.72 11.39 31.02
C VAL A 96 21.10 12.81 30.64
N GLU A 97 20.43 13.83 31.20
CA GLU A 97 20.73 15.23 30.92
C GLU A 97 22.17 15.59 31.32
N THR A 98 22.67 15.07 32.44
CA THR A 98 24.05 15.33 32.87
C THR A 98 25.07 14.62 31.99
N VAL A 99 24.77 13.39 31.56
CA VAL A 99 25.66 12.60 30.68
C VAL A 99 25.68 13.18 29.28
N ALA A 100 24.52 13.55 28.74
CA ALA A 100 24.39 14.14 27.42
C ALA A 100 25.04 15.53 27.35
N ASP A 101 24.87 16.37 28.37
CA ASP A 101 25.57 17.65 28.47
C ASP A 101 27.09 17.48 28.60
N ALA A 102 27.55 16.48 29.35
CA ALA A 102 28.98 16.17 29.45
C ALA A 102 29.55 15.73 28.10
N LEU A 103 28.86 14.85 27.37
CA LEU A 103 29.25 14.40 26.04
C LEU A 103 29.25 15.56 25.03
N ARG A 104 28.22 16.41 25.05
CA ARG A 104 28.13 17.57 24.15
C ARG A 104 29.25 18.58 24.39
N ARG A 105 29.60 18.85 25.65
CA ARG A 105 30.66 19.82 26.01
C ARG A 105 32.07 19.28 25.78
N ARG A 106 32.30 17.99 26.05
CA ARG A 106 33.65 17.39 26.02
C ARG A 106 34.00 16.79 24.67
N CYS A 107 33.01 16.32 23.91
CA CYS A 107 33.21 15.61 22.65
C CYS A 107 32.07 15.86 21.66
N GLY A 108 31.78 17.14 21.41
CA GLY A 108 30.67 17.59 20.57
C GLY A 108 30.74 17.14 19.11
N SER A 109 31.92 16.80 18.58
CA SER A 109 32.02 16.20 17.24
C SER A 109 31.38 14.81 17.18
N PHE A 110 31.45 14.00 18.25
CA PHE A 110 30.91 12.64 18.27
C PHE A 110 29.44 12.58 18.74
N CYS A 111 28.90 13.65 19.31
CA CYS A 111 27.52 13.70 19.82
C CYS A 111 26.82 14.98 19.34
N SER A 112 25.90 14.84 18.39
CA SER A 112 25.18 15.99 17.84
C SER A 112 24.10 16.50 18.80
N ALA A 113 23.64 17.73 18.58
CA ALA A 113 22.51 18.27 19.36
C ALA A 113 21.22 17.46 19.16
N GLU A 114 21.04 16.85 17.98
CA GLU A 114 19.90 16.00 17.65
C GLU A 114 19.97 14.67 18.40
N ASP A 115 21.16 14.04 18.48
CA ASP A 115 21.39 12.81 19.26
C ASP A 115 20.99 12.99 20.73
N VAL A 116 21.33 14.15 21.32
CA VAL A 116 20.97 14.47 22.71
C VAL A 116 19.45 14.48 22.92
N VAL A 117 18.69 15.01 21.95
CA VAL A 117 17.22 15.03 22.01
C VAL A 117 16.66 13.60 21.88
N ILE A 118 17.23 12.78 20.99
CA ILE A 118 16.88 11.36 20.85
C ILE A 118 17.11 10.61 22.18
N PHE A 119 18.26 10.81 22.81
CA PHE A 119 18.57 10.18 24.09
C PHE A 119 17.63 10.61 25.22
N LYS A 120 17.26 11.90 25.27
CA LYS A 120 16.27 12.40 26.22
C LYS A 120 14.90 11.77 25.97
N ALA A 121 14.48 11.63 24.72
CA ALA A 121 13.23 10.96 24.37
C ALA A 121 13.24 9.48 24.81
N GLN A 122 14.34 8.76 24.62
CA GLN A 122 14.50 7.38 25.09
C GLN A 122 14.49 7.25 26.62
N GLU A 123 15.10 8.20 27.34
CA GLU A 123 15.02 8.24 28.81
C GLU A 123 13.58 8.36 29.28
N LEU A 124 12.83 9.33 28.74
CA LEU A 124 11.42 9.55 29.09
C LEU A 124 10.58 8.31 28.80
N LEU A 125 10.83 7.62 27.69
CA LEU A 125 10.15 6.40 27.29
C LEU A 125 10.41 5.25 28.29
N LYS A 126 11.66 5.08 28.73
CA LYS A 126 12.00 4.09 29.76
C LYS A 126 11.35 4.42 31.10
N ARG A 127 11.44 5.68 31.53
CA ARG A 127 10.81 6.15 32.77
C ARG A 127 9.29 5.99 32.74
N ALA A 128 8.66 6.17 31.58
CA ALA A 128 7.24 5.91 31.42
C ALA A 128 6.90 4.43 31.60
N THR A 129 7.75 3.54 31.08
CA THR A 129 7.62 2.09 31.24
C THR A 129 7.72 1.69 32.71
N GLU A 130 8.69 2.24 33.44
CA GLU A 130 8.91 2.00 34.87
C GLU A 130 7.78 2.58 35.75
N ALA A 131 7.25 3.76 35.41
CA ALA A 131 6.11 4.37 36.11
C ALA A 131 4.77 3.64 35.87
N GLY A 132 4.71 2.80 34.83
CA GLY A 132 3.52 2.08 34.40
C GLY A 132 2.66 2.92 33.45
N PHE A 133 2.37 2.36 32.27
CA PHE A 133 1.69 3.04 31.16
C PHE A 133 0.23 3.47 31.41
N ASN A 134 -0.41 2.96 32.46
CA ASN A 134 -1.75 3.38 32.90
C ASN A 134 -1.72 4.52 33.91
N SER A 135 -0.54 4.89 34.44
CA SER A 135 -0.42 6.02 35.34
C SER A 135 -0.47 7.34 34.56
N GLU A 136 -0.97 8.40 35.21
CA GLU A 136 -0.97 9.75 34.65
C GLU A 136 0.46 10.23 34.35
N LEU A 137 1.40 9.97 35.27
CA LEU A 137 2.81 10.27 35.08
C LEU A 137 3.39 9.55 33.85
N GLY A 138 3.14 8.24 33.73
CA GLY A 138 3.59 7.46 32.57
C GLY A 138 3.03 8.01 31.26
N ARG A 139 1.75 8.40 31.23
CA ARG A 139 1.14 9.03 30.05
C ARG A 139 1.75 10.38 29.69
N ASN A 140 2.03 11.23 30.67
CA ASN A 140 2.70 12.52 30.43
C ASN A 140 4.12 12.32 29.89
N LEU A 141 4.88 11.36 30.43
CA LEU A 141 6.21 11.01 29.93
C LEU A 141 6.18 10.46 28.49
N LEU A 142 5.17 9.64 28.14
CA LEU A 142 4.97 9.15 26.78
C LEU A 142 4.69 10.28 25.80
N ASN A 143 3.80 11.21 26.15
CA ASN A 143 3.49 12.37 25.31
C ASN A 143 4.72 13.27 25.11
N GLU A 144 5.49 13.53 26.17
CA GLU A 144 6.70 14.35 26.07
C GLU A 144 7.78 13.65 25.22
N SER A 145 7.95 12.32 25.38
CA SER A 145 8.87 11.56 24.54
C SER A 145 8.50 11.63 23.06
N LEU A 146 7.20 11.58 22.74
CA LEU A 146 6.70 11.68 21.37
C LEU A 146 7.03 13.06 20.78
N HIS A 147 6.80 14.13 21.55
CA HIS A 147 7.12 15.48 21.14
C HIS A 147 8.62 15.64 20.82
N LEU A 148 9.50 15.11 21.67
CA LEU A 148 10.95 15.15 21.42
C LEU A 148 11.34 14.35 20.16
N PHE A 149 10.81 13.14 19.96
CA PHE A 149 11.09 12.37 18.75
C PHE A 149 10.60 13.08 17.47
N GLN A 150 9.45 13.74 17.52
CA GLN A 150 8.92 14.50 16.38
C GLN A 150 9.77 15.72 16.02
N GLN A 151 10.46 16.34 16.99
CA GLN A 151 11.37 17.47 16.73
C GLN A 151 12.60 17.08 15.91
N VAL A 152 13.09 15.85 16.06
CA VAL A 152 14.29 15.32 15.38
C VAL A 152 13.97 14.28 14.31
N SER A 153 12.72 14.23 13.87
CA SER A 153 12.22 13.27 12.86
C SER A 153 12.95 13.34 11.51
N ASP A 154 13.53 14.49 11.15
CA ASP A 154 14.30 14.68 9.91
C ASP A 154 15.61 13.86 9.90
N SER A 155 16.20 13.59 11.07
CA SER A 155 17.49 12.90 11.22
C SER A 155 17.40 11.64 12.08
N LEU A 156 16.20 11.26 12.53
CA LEU A 156 15.96 10.10 13.38
C LEU A 156 16.34 8.81 12.63
N PRO A 157 17.41 8.10 13.07
CA PRO A 157 17.79 6.85 12.42
C PRO A 157 16.72 5.77 12.61
N MET A 158 16.56 4.91 11.61
CA MET A 158 15.51 3.88 11.59
C MET A 158 15.57 2.97 12.83
N ASP A 159 16.75 2.55 13.28
CA ASP A 159 16.89 1.71 14.49
C ASP A 159 16.25 2.32 15.74
N TYR A 160 16.37 3.64 15.91
CA TYR A 160 15.76 4.34 17.04
C TYR A 160 14.25 4.47 16.87
N LEU A 161 13.77 4.69 15.64
CA LEU A 161 12.34 4.70 15.33
C LEU A 161 11.70 3.34 15.61
N VAL A 162 12.32 2.24 15.17
CA VAL A 162 11.86 0.87 15.44
C VAL A 162 11.78 0.63 16.94
N SER A 163 12.86 0.91 17.67
CA SER A 163 12.92 0.72 19.12
C SER A 163 11.88 1.57 19.87
N ALA A 164 11.68 2.82 19.46
CA ALA A 164 10.68 3.71 20.04
C ALA A 164 9.25 3.18 19.82
N VAL A 165 8.92 2.76 18.60
CA VAL A 165 7.60 2.19 18.27
C VAL A 165 7.34 0.90 19.03
N GLU A 166 8.31 -0.02 19.11
CA GLU A 166 8.18 -1.26 19.87
C GLU A 166 7.94 -1.02 21.36
N SER A 167 8.62 -0.03 21.93
CA SER A 167 8.39 0.39 23.31
C SER A 167 7.03 1.06 23.48
N TYR A 168 6.57 1.89 22.53
CA TYR A 168 5.22 2.44 22.56
C TYR A 168 4.12 1.38 22.47
N ILE A 169 4.32 0.33 21.65
CA ILE A 169 3.42 -0.82 21.59
C ILE A 169 3.36 -1.51 22.96
N SER A 170 4.51 -1.77 23.57
CA SER A 170 4.61 -2.41 24.90
C SER A 170 3.91 -1.58 25.99
N ASN A 171 3.92 -0.25 25.86
CA ASN A 171 3.23 0.69 26.73
C ASN A 171 1.78 1.01 26.30
N GLN A 172 1.21 0.27 25.34
CA GLN A 172 -0.14 0.50 24.81
C GLN A 172 -0.40 1.97 24.38
N PHE A 173 0.63 2.64 23.88
CA PHE A 173 0.63 4.02 23.39
C PHE A 173 0.52 4.05 21.86
N PHE A 174 -0.50 3.37 21.35
CA PHE A 174 -0.63 3.03 19.93
C PHE A 174 -0.80 4.27 19.03
N ALA A 175 -1.68 5.20 19.41
CA ALA A 175 -1.93 6.42 18.66
C ALA A 175 -0.64 7.23 18.45
N GLY A 176 0.15 7.43 19.51
CA GLY A 176 1.43 8.14 19.41
C GLY A 176 2.48 7.40 18.58
N ALA A 177 2.51 6.06 18.62
CA ALA A 177 3.39 5.27 17.77
C ALA A 177 3.09 5.46 16.28
N ILE A 178 1.81 5.44 15.90
CA ILE A 178 1.37 5.70 14.52
C ILE A 178 1.74 7.13 14.12
N GLN A 179 1.48 8.10 14.99
CA GLN A 179 1.79 9.50 14.72
C GLN A 179 3.29 9.73 14.51
N LEU A 180 4.16 9.09 15.29
CA LEU A 180 5.60 9.18 15.12
C LEU A 180 6.05 8.61 13.78
N ALA A 181 5.56 7.42 13.42
CA ALA A 181 5.92 6.77 12.15
C ALA A 181 5.44 7.58 10.94
N LEU A 182 4.22 8.12 10.96
CA LEU A 182 3.71 9.02 9.92
C LEU A 182 4.52 10.32 9.84
N ASN A 183 4.91 10.89 10.99
CA ASN A 183 5.72 12.10 11.05
C ASN A 183 7.11 11.86 10.44
N ALA A 184 7.80 10.77 10.81
CA ALA A 184 9.08 10.39 10.23
C ALA A 184 8.97 10.16 8.71
N ALA A 185 7.92 9.47 8.25
CA ALA A 185 7.67 9.28 6.82
C ALA A 185 7.47 10.61 6.08
N ALA A 186 6.68 11.55 6.61
CA ALA A 186 6.46 12.86 5.99
C ALA A 186 7.72 13.74 6.00
N ARG A 187 8.53 13.67 7.05
CA ARG A 187 9.75 14.47 7.24
C ARG A 187 10.89 14.02 6.34
N SER A 188 11.00 12.71 6.10
CA SER A 188 11.96 12.14 5.15
C SER A 188 11.69 12.52 3.69
N ASP A 189 10.45 12.81 3.33
CA ASP A 189 10.01 13.10 1.95
C ASP A 189 9.10 14.33 1.88
N LYS A 190 9.65 15.51 2.24
CA LYS A 190 8.91 16.78 2.29
C LYS A 190 8.30 17.21 0.95
N ALA A 191 8.86 16.73 -0.16
CA ALA A 191 8.42 17.06 -1.51
C ALA A 191 7.44 16.02 -2.09
N ASN A 192 7.05 15.00 -1.31
CA ASN A 192 6.20 13.89 -1.75
C ASN A 192 6.72 13.22 -3.05
N MET A 193 8.04 13.06 -3.14
CA MET A 193 8.71 12.40 -4.26
C MET A 193 8.22 10.96 -4.44
N ALA A 194 7.94 10.26 -3.33
CA ALA A 194 7.38 8.91 -3.34
C ALA A 194 6.01 8.84 -4.04
N LEU A 195 5.15 9.84 -3.84
CA LEU A 195 3.84 9.89 -4.51
C LEU A 195 4.01 10.06 -6.02
N SER A 196 4.88 10.99 -6.44
CA SER A 196 5.16 11.21 -7.87
C SER A 196 5.68 9.94 -8.54
N TRP A 197 6.54 9.18 -7.85
CA TRP A 197 7.09 7.92 -8.35
C TRP A 197 6.02 6.83 -8.51
N ILE A 198 5.05 6.74 -7.59
CA ILE A 198 3.91 5.81 -7.73
C ILE A 198 3.03 6.20 -8.91
N VAL A 199 2.71 7.49 -9.04
CA VAL A 199 1.85 8.00 -10.12
C VAL A 199 2.48 7.77 -11.50
N ASP A 200 3.80 7.89 -11.61
CA ASP A 200 4.56 7.62 -12.85
C ASP A 200 4.74 6.12 -13.17
N GLY A 201 4.09 5.21 -12.42
CA GLY A 201 4.14 3.77 -12.69
C GLY A 201 5.39 3.07 -12.15
N ARG A 202 6.03 3.62 -11.12
CA ARG A 202 7.15 3.00 -10.38
C ARG A 202 8.37 2.63 -11.26
N PRO A 203 8.99 3.60 -11.97
CA PRO A 203 10.18 3.35 -12.78
C PRO A 203 11.33 2.74 -11.95
N GLU A 204 11.98 1.69 -12.47
CA GLU A 204 12.97 0.91 -11.71
C GLU A 204 14.28 1.66 -11.43
N GLN A 205 14.74 2.49 -12.37
CA GLN A 205 16.00 3.26 -12.29
C GLN A 205 15.74 4.72 -11.92
N ASP A 206 15.08 4.95 -10.80
CA ASP A 206 14.68 6.28 -10.35
C ASP A 206 15.10 6.51 -8.89
N SER A 207 15.78 7.62 -8.60
CA SER A 207 16.21 7.97 -7.24
C SER A 207 15.05 8.22 -6.28
N ARG A 208 13.85 8.54 -6.80
CA ARG A 208 12.63 8.71 -5.99
C ARG A 208 12.20 7.42 -5.29
N ARG A 209 12.67 6.28 -5.78
CA ARG A 209 12.48 4.95 -5.20
C ARG A 209 12.90 4.93 -3.72
N ASP A 210 14.04 5.52 -3.38
CA ASP A 210 14.60 5.43 -2.02
C ASP A 210 13.68 6.10 -0.98
N TYR A 211 13.05 7.22 -1.35
CA TYR A 211 12.05 7.88 -0.51
C TYR A 211 10.83 6.98 -0.27
N PHE A 212 10.35 6.30 -1.31
CA PHE A 212 9.23 5.36 -1.15
C PHE A 212 9.58 4.20 -0.21
N TYR A 213 10.76 3.58 -0.35
CA TYR A 213 11.14 2.46 0.52
C TYR A 213 11.37 2.89 1.97
N PHE A 214 11.93 4.08 2.21
CA PHE A 214 12.04 4.61 3.57
C PHE A 214 10.65 4.84 4.19
N ARG A 215 9.73 5.49 3.46
CA ARG A 215 8.34 5.68 3.93
C ARG A 215 7.65 4.34 4.18
N LYS A 216 7.86 3.34 3.31
CA LYS A 216 7.33 1.98 3.49
C LYS A 216 7.83 1.34 4.80
N GLN A 217 9.11 1.47 5.14
CA GLN A 217 9.64 0.98 6.42
C GLN A 217 8.93 1.62 7.62
N CYS A 218 8.63 2.93 7.56
CA CYS A 218 7.82 3.59 8.58
C CYS A 218 6.39 3.02 8.64
N TYR A 219 5.75 2.76 7.48
CA TYR A 219 4.40 2.20 7.42
C TYR A 219 4.33 0.75 7.92
N ASP A 220 5.38 -0.05 7.69
CA ASP A 220 5.47 -1.41 8.24
C ASP A 220 5.44 -1.39 9.78
N LEU A 221 5.99 -0.34 10.41
CA LEU A 221 5.86 -0.13 11.86
C LEU A 221 4.42 0.19 12.27
N ILE A 222 3.68 0.97 11.47
CA ILE A 222 2.25 1.22 11.69
C ILE A 222 1.46 -0.09 11.61
N PHE A 223 1.78 -0.97 10.66
CA PHE A 223 1.11 -2.27 10.54
C PHE A 223 1.36 -3.15 11.77
N LYS A 224 2.58 -3.15 12.32
CA LYS A 224 2.87 -3.79 13.62
C LYS A 224 2.00 -3.23 14.75
N VAL A 225 1.82 -1.90 14.80
CA VAL A 225 0.94 -1.25 15.79
C VAL A 225 -0.52 -1.69 15.60
N ILE A 226 -1.04 -1.73 14.37
CA ILE A 226 -2.41 -2.17 14.07
C ILE A 226 -2.64 -3.60 14.57
N ILE A 227 -1.72 -4.53 14.26
CA ILE A 227 -1.80 -5.92 14.71
C ILE A 227 -1.83 -6.00 16.24
N ALA A 228 -0.98 -5.22 16.92
CA ALA A 228 -0.93 -5.20 18.38
C ALA A 228 -2.24 -4.67 19.00
N VAL A 229 -2.80 -3.58 18.44
CA VAL A 229 -4.08 -3.01 18.86
C VAL A 229 -5.21 -4.02 18.68
N ASP A 230 -5.30 -4.65 17.51
CA ASP A 230 -6.37 -5.59 17.19
C ASP A 230 -6.30 -6.85 18.04
N THR A 231 -5.09 -7.36 18.29
CA THR A 231 -4.85 -8.52 19.16
C THR A 231 -5.30 -8.22 20.59
N LEU A 232 -4.96 -7.03 21.10
CA LEU A 232 -5.36 -6.60 22.44
C LEU A 232 -6.88 -6.38 22.53
N ALA A 233 -7.47 -5.74 21.53
CA ALA A 233 -8.90 -5.46 21.49
C ALA A 233 -9.76 -6.72 21.31
N ALA A 234 -9.24 -7.77 20.66
CA ALA A 234 -9.96 -9.04 20.51
C ALA A 234 -10.19 -9.76 21.85
N GLN A 235 -9.39 -9.45 22.87
CA GLN A 235 -9.51 -10.01 24.22
C GLN A 235 -10.28 -9.08 25.19
N ASP A 236 -10.68 -7.90 24.73
CA ASP A 236 -11.35 -6.88 25.55
C ASP A 236 -12.88 -6.92 25.32
N PRO A 237 -13.70 -6.83 26.39
CA PRO A 237 -15.16 -6.84 26.27
C PRO A 237 -15.74 -5.62 25.53
N GLY A 238 -14.92 -4.60 25.24
CA GLY A 238 -15.30 -3.42 24.47
C GLY A 238 -16.02 -2.36 25.30
N VAL A 239 -17.13 -2.76 25.92
CA VAL A 239 -17.99 -1.93 26.75
C VAL A 239 -18.27 -2.64 28.06
N VAL A 240 -18.08 -1.95 29.18
CA VAL A 240 -18.44 -2.42 30.52
C VAL A 240 -19.28 -1.33 31.17
N ASP A 241 -20.45 -1.69 31.70
CA ASP A 241 -21.40 -0.77 32.36
C ASP A 241 -21.78 0.46 31.50
N GLY A 242 -21.91 0.25 30.19
CA GLY A 242 -22.26 1.31 29.23
C GLY A 242 -21.12 2.28 28.90
N GLN A 243 -19.92 2.08 29.45
CA GLN A 243 -18.73 2.87 29.16
C GLN A 243 -17.72 2.07 28.33
N LEU A 244 -17.08 2.76 27.37
CA LEU A 244 -15.97 2.18 26.62
C LEU A 244 -14.80 1.86 27.55
N THR A 245 -14.25 0.66 27.41
CA THR A 245 -13.01 0.27 28.10
C THR A 245 -11.85 1.17 27.66
N ILE A 246 -10.78 1.19 28.46
CA ILE A 246 -9.56 1.92 28.11
C ILE A 246 -8.96 1.38 26.80
N ILE A 247 -9.01 0.05 26.59
CA ILE A 247 -8.50 -0.59 25.37
C ILE A 247 -9.32 -0.13 24.15
N SER A 248 -10.65 -0.08 24.26
CA SER A 248 -11.51 0.43 23.19
C SER A 248 -11.27 1.90 22.88
N LYS A 249 -11.05 2.74 23.89
CA LYS A 249 -10.68 4.16 23.69
C LYS A 249 -9.35 4.27 22.93
N ARG A 250 -8.32 3.51 23.34
CA ARG A 250 -7.01 3.47 22.69
C ARG A 250 -7.09 2.98 21.24
N LYS A 251 -7.94 1.97 20.98
CA LYS A 251 -8.22 1.50 19.63
C LYS A 251 -8.84 2.62 18.77
N ASN A 252 -9.87 3.28 19.29
CA ASN A 252 -10.54 4.37 18.57
C ASN A 252 -9.58 5.53 18.29
N GLU A 253 -8.71 5.90 19.24
CA GLU A 253 -7.66 6.91 19.05
C GLU A 253 -6.67 6.50 17.95
N ALA A 254 -6.19 5.24 17.97
CA ALA A 254 -5.24 4.74 16.98
C ALA A 254 -5.85 4.72 15.56
N TYR A 255 -7.07 4.21 15.42
CA TYR A 255 -7.77 4.20 14.14
C TYR A 255 -8.23 5.59 13.68
N GLY A 256 -8.47 6.52 14.61
CA GLY A 256 -8.74 7.92 14.29
C GLY A 256 -7.57 8.57 13.55
N ILE A 257 -6.33 8.31 13.99
CA ILE A 257 -5.14 8.82 13.28
C ILE A 257 -5.01 8.20 11.88
N ILE A 258 -5.37 6.92 11.72
CA ILE A 258 -5.35 6.25 10.43
C ILE A 258 -6.42 6.83 9.49
N SER A 259 -7.64 7.03 9.98
CA SER A 259 -8.75 7.57 9.17
C SER A 259 -8.53 9.02 8.77
N ASP A 260 -7.88 9.81 9.63
CA ASP A 260 -7.61 11.23 9.39
C ASP A 260 -6.37 11.47 8.52
N SER A 261 -5.64 10.41 8.16
CA SER A 261 -4.44 10.52 7.35
C SER A 261 -4.77 10.92 5.91
N THR A 262 -4.09 11.96 5.42
CA THR A 262 -4.18 12.45 4.04
C THR A 262 -3.00 12.01 3.17
N ASP A 263 -2.09 11.21 3.73
CA ASP A 263 -0.92 10.70 3.03
C ASP A 263 -1.31 9.56 2.07
N GLU A 264 -1.49 9.89 0.79
CA GLU A 264 -1.87 8.93 -0.24
C GLU A 264 -0.90 7.76 -0.38
N VAL A 265 0.40 7.95 -0.10
CA VAL A 265 1.41 6.89 -0.17
C VAL A 265 1.20 5.90 0.98
N PHE A 266 0.92 6.41 2.19
CA PHE A 266 0.54 5.61 3.33
C PHE A 266 -0.75 4.85 3.06
N LEU A 267 -1.82 5.54 2.62
CA LEU A 267 -3.12 4.92 2.36
C LEU A 267 -3.02 3.85 1.26
N THR A 268 -2.25 4.10 0.20
CA THR A 268 -1.98 3.09 -0.84
C THR A 268 -1.32 1.85 -0.24
N SER A 269 -0.28 2.04 0.59
CA SER A 269 0.45 0.94 1.24
C SER A 269 -0.44 0.19 2.25
N LEU A 270 -1.28 0.91 2.99
CA LEU A 270 -2.21 0.35 3.96
C LEU A 270 -3.28 -0.51 3.28
N TYR A 271 -3.83 -0.04 2.16
CA TYR A 271 -4.84 -0.78 1.43
C TYR A 271 -4.25 -1.99 0.69
N ASP A 272 -3.05 -1.85 0.10
CA ASP A 272 -2.28 -3.00 -0.42
C ASP A 272 -2.15 -4.07 0.70
N TRP A 273 -1.72 -3.66 1.89
CA TRP A 273 -1.58 -4.56 3.04
C TRP A 273 -2.92 -5.19 3.50
N TYR A 274 -4.01 -4.42 3.57
CA TYR A 274 -5.34 -4.98 3.91
C TYR A 274 -5.78 -6.07 2.92
N LEU A 275 -5.54 -5.87 1.63
CA LEU A 275 -5.87 -6.87 0.62
C LEU A 275 -4.99 -8.12 0.73
N GLU A 276 -3.69 -7.95 1.00
CA GLU A 276 -2.77 -9.07 1.28
C GLU A 276 -3.21 -9.90 2.49
N GLN A 277 -3.77 -9.27 3.53
CA GLN A 277 -4.32 -9.96 4.71
C GLN A 277 -5.73 -10.54 4.48
N GLY A 278 -6.35 -10.30 3.32
CA GLY A 278 -7.74 -10.69 3.04
C GLY A 278 -8.79 -9.86 3.80
N TRP A 279 -8.43 -8.70 4.33
CA TRP A 279 -9.32 -7.82 5.10
C TRP A 279 -10.16 -6.89 4.21
N ASN A 280 -10.75 -7.46 3.17
CA ASN A 280 -11.57 -6.75 2.19
C ASN A 280 -12.70 -5.95 2.86
N ASP A 281 -13.41 -6.55 3.80
CA ASP A 281 -14.52 -5.89 4.50
C ASP A 281 -14.07 -4.67 5.31
N ARG A 282 -12.83 -4.68 5.81
CA ARG A 282 -12.25 -3.52 6.53
C ARG A 282 -11.99 -2.37 5.55
N LEU A 283 -11.42 -2.68 4.39
CA LEU A 283 -11.24 -1.68 3.32
C LEU A 283 -12.59 -1.07 2.91
N LEU A 284 -13.61 -1.90 2.71
CA LEU A 284 -14.94 -1.45 2.27
C LEU A 284 -15.69 -0.59 3.29
N ARG A 285 -15.39 -0.73 4.59
CA ARG A 285 -15.95 0.09 5.67
C ARG A 285 -15.19 1.40 5.89
N THR A 286 -14.05 1.60 5.22
CA THR A 286 -13.21 2.78 5.41
C THR A 286 -13.91 3.99 4.78
N ASP A 287 -14.21 5.00 5.58
CA ASP A 287 -14.77 6.26 5.11
C ASP A 287 -13.64 7.21 4.69
N SER A 288 -13.06 6.96 3.52
CA SER A 288 -12.00 7.80 2.94
C SER A 288 -12.26 8.03 1.46
N SER A 289 -12.21 9.29 1.05
CA SER A 289 -12.36 9.69 -0.36
C SER A 289 -11.30 9.05 -1.26
N PHE A 290 -10.15 8.66 -0.70
CA PHE A 290 -9.06 8.04 -1.42
C PHE A 290 -9.30 6.56 -1.76
N VAL A 291 -10.17 5.84 -1.04
CA VAL A 291 -10.48 4.42 -1.31
C VAL A 291 -10.94 4.21 -2.76
N VAL A 292 -11.79 5.13 -3.25
CA VAL A 292 -12.29 5.09 -4.62
C VAL A 292 -11.15 5.27 -5.63
N ILE A 293 -10.28 6.26 -5.41
CA ILE A 293 -9.14 6.56 -6.30
C ILE A 293 -8.19 5.37 -6.34
N TYR A 294 -7.87 4.79 -5.18
CA TYR A 294 -7.02 3.62 -5.05
C TYR A 294 -7.60 2.41 -5.82
N LEU A 295 -8.86 2.05 -5.55
CA LEU A 295 -9.50 0.90 -6.18
C LEU A 295 -9.67 1.09 -7.70
N GLN A 296 -9.93 2.32 -8.17
CA GLN A 296 -9.98 2.64 -9.61
C GLN A 296 -8.62 2.47 -10.31
N ARG A 297 -7.52 2.81 -9.64
CA ARG A 297 -6.17 2.60 -10.20
C ARG A 297 -5.81 1.12 -10.25
N LYS A 298 -6.22 0.34 -9.25
CA LYS A 298 -5.92 -1.10 -9.18
C LYS A 298 -6.83 -1.95 -10.06
N SER A 299 -8.06 -1.52 -10.30
CA SER A 299 -9.03 -2.26 -11.10
C SER A 299 -8.67 -2.36 -12.59
N THR A 300 -7.74 -1.54 -13.09
CA THR A 300 -7.24 -1.66 -14.47
C THR A 300 -6.40 -2.91 -14.68
N ASP A 301 -5.70 -3.35 -13.64
CA ASP A 301 -4.71 -4.42 -13.72
C ASP A 301 -5.27 -5.75 -13.17
N ASP A 302 -6.26 -5.68 -12.27
CA ASP A 302 -6.81 -6.84 -11.59
C ASP A 302 -8.33 -6.78 -11.38
N ILE A 303 -9.00 -7.81 -11.89
CA ILE A 303 -10.44 -8.05 -11.83
C ILE A 303 -10.94 -8.10 -10.37
N SER A 304 -10.14 -8.66 -9.46
CA SER A 304 -10.53 -8.80 -8.05
C SER A 304 -10.73 -7.43 -7.39
N HIS A 305 -9.91 -6.44 -7.76
CA HIS A 305 -10.02 -5.07 -7.29
C HIS A 305 -11.21 -4.33 -7.89
N ALA A 306 -11.55 -4.65 -9.15
CA ALA A 306 -12.75 -4.13 -9.79
C ALA A 306 -14.04 -4.66 -9.14
N ASP A 307 -14.06 -5.95 -8.77
CA ASP A 307 -15.15 -6.54 -7.99
C ASP A 307 -15.29 -5.85 -6.63
N LEU A 308 -14.18 -5.57 -5.94
CA LEU A 308 -14.18 -4.81 -4.68
C LEU A 308 -14.68 -3.38 -4.86
N LEU A 309 -14.29 -2.69 -5.93
CA LEU A 309 -14.79 -1.35 -6.25
C LEU A 309 -16.30 -1.34 -6.45
N SER A 310 -16.84 -2.32 -7.17
CA SER A 310 -18.28 -2.46 -7.35
C SER A 310 -18.98 -2.69 -6.00
N ARG A 311 -18.43 -3.57 -5.15
CA ARG A 311 -18.98 -3.81 -3.80
C ARG A 311 -18.97 -2.54 -2.94
N TYR A 312 -17.87 -1.79 -2.97
CA TYR A 312 -17.77 -0.49 -2.27
C TYR A 312 -18.90 0.44 -2.70
N TYR A 313 -19.08 0.64 -3.99
CA TYR A 313 -20.17 1.49 -4.50
C TYR A 313 -21.56 0.99 -4.10
N THR A 314 -21.81 -0.33 -4.13
CA THR A 314 -23.11 -0.87 -3.66
C THR A 314 -23.35 -0.61 -2.17
N GLN A 315 -22.33 -0.75 -1.32
CA GLN A 315 -22.45 -0.49 0.12
C GLN A 315 -22.69 0.99 0.43
N SER A 316 -22.06 1.88 -0.34
CA SER A 316 -22.28 3.34 -0.26
C SER A 316 -23.55 3.81 -0.97
N GLN A 317 -24.44 2.91 -1.42
CA GLN A 317 -25.68 3.21 -2.17
C GLN A 317 -25.47 3.97 -3.51
N ARG A 318 -24.26 3.86 -4.08
CA ARG A 318 -23.85 4.44 -5.36
C ARG A 318 -24.03 3.42 -6.49
N PHE A 319 -25.27 2.96 -6.68
CA PHE A 319 -25.57 1.84 -7.59
C PHE A 319 -25.26 2.13 -9.06
N TYR A 320 -25.39 3.38 -9.49
CA TYR A 320 -25.07 3.77 -10.87
C TYR A 320 -23.58 3.58 -11.20
N GLU A 321 -22.69 3.96 -10.29
CA GLU A 321 -21.24 3.76 -10.46
C GLU A 321 -20.86 2.28 -10.38
N ALA A 322 -21.48 1.51 -9.49
CA ALA A 322 -21.32 0.05 -9.45
C ALA A 322 -21.70 -0.60 -10.79
N ALA A 323 -22.85 -0.20 -11.35
CA ALA A 323 -23.31 -0.70 -12.65
C ALA A 323 -22.32 -0.40 -13.78
N LYS A 324 -21.73 0.80 -13.79
CA LYS A 324 -20.70 1.17 -14.77
C LYS A 324 -19.46 0.29 -14.67
N VAL A 325 -18.93 0.09 -13.46
CA VAL A 325 -17.75 -0.77 -13.25
C VAL A 325 -18.03 -2.20 -13.74
N GLN A 326 -19.18 -2.76 -13.40
CA GLN A 326 -19.57 -4.10 -13.86
C GLN A 326 -19.78 -4.17 -15.38
N PHE A 327 -20.36 -3.13 -15.98
CA PHE A 327 -20.53 -3.05 -17.42
C PHE A 327 -19.18 -2.96 -18.15
N ASP A 328 -18.24 -2.16 -17.62
CA ASP A 328 -16.88 -2.07 -18.16
C ASP A 328 -16.12 -3.39 -18.00
N LEU A 329 -16.29 -4.10 -16.88
CA LEU A 329 -15.74 -5.44 -16.69
C LEU A 329 -16.26 -6.45 -17.71
N ALA A 330 -17.55 -6.45 -17.99
CA ALA A 330 -18.15 -7.32 -19.00
C ALA A 330 -17.60 -7.06 -20.42
N ARG A 331 -17.06 -5.87 -20.69
CA ARG A 331 -16.48 -5.46 -21.98
C ARG A 331 -14.95 -5.37 -21.99
N SER A 332 -14.32 -5.66 -20.86
CA SER A 332 -12.88 -5.53 -20.67
C SER A 332 -12.09 -6.52 -21.53
N SER A 333 -10.79 -6.24 -21.69
CA SER A 333 -9.82 -7.16 -22.32
C SER A 333 -9.33 -8.28 -21.39
N PHE A 334 -9.86 -8.37 -20.16
CA PHE A 334 -9.50 -9.43 -19.23
C PHE A 334 -9.89 -10.81 -19.80
N VAL A 335 -9.08 -11.82 -19.48
CA VAL A 335 -9.35 -13.21 -19.87
C VAL A 335 -10.46 -13.75 -18.98
N LEU A 336 -11.70 -13.62 -19.47
CA LEU A 336 -12.93 -13.98 -18.77
C LEU A 336 -13.80 -14.85 -19.68
N PRO A 337 -14.36 -15.96 -19.18
CA PRO A 337 -15.33 -16.75 -19.92
C PRO A 337 -16.62 -15.94 -20.12
N LEU A 338 -17.38 -16.32 -21.16
CA LEU A 338 -18.62 -15.63 -21.52
C LEU A 338 -19.63 -15.64 -20.37
N SER A 339 -19.73 -16.76 -19.66
CA SER A 339 -20.62 -16.92 -18.50
C SER A 339 -20.38 -15.87 -17.40
N ARG A 340 -19.12 -15.55 -17.11
CA ARG A 340 -18.77 -14.53 -16.11
C ARG A 340 -19.11 -13.13 -16.60
N ARG A 341 -18.96 -12.85 -17.91
CA ARG A 341 -19.38 -11.58 -18.51
C ARG A 341 -20.90 -11.40 -18.46
N ILE A 342 -21.67 -12.45 -18.72
CA ILE A 342 -23.14 -12.46 -18.57
C ILE A 342 -23.53 -12.17 -17.12
N GLU A 343 -22.85 -12.76 -16.14
CA GLU A 343 -23.07 -12.48 -14.72
C GLU A 343 -22.84 -10.99 -14.41
N TYR A 344 -21.74 -10.41 -14.88
CA TYR A 344 -21.46 -8.98 -14.70
C TYR A 344 -22.52 -8.08 -15.34
N LEU A 345 -23.00 -8.41 -16.54
CA LEU A 345 -24.10 -7.68 -17.18
C LEU A 345 -25.40 -7.79 -16.38
N GLY A 346 -25.72 -8.97 -15.86
CA GLY A 346 -26.88 -9.19 -15.00
C GLY A 346 -26.83 -8.34 -13.73
N GLN A 347 -25.67 -8.30 -13.07
CA GLN A 347 -25.44 -7.45 -11.90
C GLN A 347 -25.50 -5.95 -12.27
N ALA A 348 -24.89 -5.55 -13.39
CA ALA A 348 -24.90 -4.18 -13.88
C ALA A 348 -26.34 -3.71 -14.15
N ARG A 349 -27.17 -4.55 -14.77
CA ARG A 349 -28.59 -4.24 -15.02
C ARG A 349 -29.35 -4.06 -13.71
N ALA A 350 -29.14 -4.94 -12.73
CA ALA A 350 -29.81 -4.83 -11.43
C ALA A 350 -29.43 -3.52 -10.70
N ASN A 351 -28.15 -3.17 -10.70
CA ASN A 351 -27.64 -1.94 -10.10
C ASN A 351 -28.13 -0.68 -10.85
N ALA A 352 -28.07 -0.66 -12.18
CA ALA A 352 -28.55 0.46 -12.98
C ALA A 352 -30.08 0.68 -12.86
N SER A 353 -30.84 -0.38 -12.59
CA SER A 353 -32.30 -0.31 -12.36
C SER A 353 -32.64 0.25 -10.99
N THR A 354 -31.71 0.21 -10.04
CA THR A 354 -31.89 0.71 -8.68
C THR A 354 -31.79 2.24 -8.66
N PHE A 355 -32.56 2.88 -7.78
CA PHE A 355 -32.53 4.33 -7.66
C PHE A 355 -31.20 4.79 -7.05
N THR A 356 -30.63 5.86 -7.62
CA THR A 356 -29.45 6.56 -7.08
C THR A 356 -29.76 8.05 -7.05
N GLN A 357 -29.55 8.69 -5.89
CA GLN A 357 -30.05 10.03 -5.59
C GLN A 357 -29.50 11.12 -6.53
N ASP A 358 -28.24 11.00 -6.95
CA ASP A 358 -27.52 12.03 -7.71
C ASP A 358 -27.49 11.80 -9.24
N VAL A 359 -28.26 10.82 -9.75
CA VAL A 359 -28.21 10.44 -11.17
C VAL A 359 -29.54 10.65 -11.87
N GLY A 360 -29.52 11.53 -12.86
CA GLY A 360 -30.68 11.85 -13.70
C GLY A 360 -31.28 10.61 -14.38
N ARG A 361 -32.61 10.57 -14.48
CA ARG A 361 -33.37 9.44 -15.04
C ARG A 361 -32.94 9.08 -16.47
N GLN A 362 -32.66 10.09 -17.30
CA GLN A 362 -32.24 9.89 -18.69
C GLN A 362 -30.89 9.15 -18.78
N SER A 363 -29.91 9.53 -17.95
CA SER A 363 -28.60 8.87 -17.92
C SER A 363 -28.71 7.41 -17.48
N ARG A 364 -29.55 7.13 -16.48
CA ARG A 364 -29.84 5.76 -16.05
C ARG A 364 -30.50 4.94 -17.15
N GLN A 365 -31.50 5.50 -17.83
CA GLN A 365 -32.19 4.82 -18.92
C GLN A 365 -31.25 4.50 -20.10
N ARG A 366 -30.32 5.41 -20.43
CA ARG A 366 -29.33 5.18 -21.48
C ARG A 366 -28.41 4.01 -21.14
N VAL A 367 -27.84 4.00 -19.93
CA VAL A 367 -26.98 2.90 -19.47
C VAL A 367 -27.76 1.57 -19.42
N LEU A 368 -29.03 1.59 -18.99
CA LEU A 368 -29.87 0.39 -19.01
C LEU A 368 -30.13 -0.14 -20.42
N GLN A 369 -30.37 0.73 -21.40
CA GLN A 369 -30.55 0.34 -22.79
C GLN A 369 -29.27 -0.29 -23.35
N GLU A 370 -28.10 0.33 -23.09
CA GLU A 370 -26.81 -0.22 -23.49
C GLU A 370 -26.55 -1.60 -22.87
N ILE A 371 -26.70 -1.73 -21.54
CA ILE A 371 -26.53 -3.01 -20.85
C ILE A 371 -27.49 -4.08 -21.39
N SER A 372 -28.75 -3.73 -21.66
CA SER A 372 -29.74 -4.68 -22.16
C SER A 372 -29.38 -5.20 -23.56
N GLY A 373 -28.94 -4.32 -24.46
CA GLY A 373 -28.48 -4.74 -25.78
C GLY A 373 -27.28 -5.69 -25.71
N PHE A 374 -26.34 -5.45 -24.79
CA PHE A 374 -25.22 -6.38 -24.56
C PHE A 374 -25.67 -7.72 -23.96
N ILE A 375 -26.67 -7.74 -23.08
CA ILE A 375 -27.26 -8.98 -22.55
C ILE A 375 -27.89 -9.80 -23.68
N ASP A 376 -28.64 -9.16 -24.57
CA ASP A 376 -29.30 -9.84 -25.70
C ASP A 376 -28.26 -10.52 -26.61
N VAL A 377 -27.19 -9.81 -26.97
CA VAL A 377 -26.09 -10.38 -27.78
C VAL A 377 -25.35 -11.48 -27.03
N ALA A 378 -25.08 -11.30 -25.73
CA ALA A 378 -24.36 -12.29 -24.93
C ALA A 378 -25.16 -13.60 -24.75
N ASN A 379 -26.48 -13.52 -24.62
CA ASN A 379 -27.35 -14.71 -24.56
C ASN A 379 -27.35 -15.47 -25.89
N ILE A 380 -27.45 -14.76 -27.02
CA ILE A 380 -27.32 -15.38 -28.37
C ILE A 380 -25.96 -16.07 -28.50
N GLN A 381 -24.90 -15.43 -28.02
CA GLN A 381 -23.55 -16.00 -28.05
C GLN A 381 -23.42 -17.22 -27.14
N ASP A 382 -24.09 -17.26 -25.99
CA ASP A 382 -24.11 -18.45 -25.12
C ASP A 382 -24.90 -19.60 -25.74
N ASP A 383 -26.07 -19.33 -26.34
CA ASP A 383 -26.83 -20.32 -27.12
C ASP A 383 -25.97 -20.91 -28.25
N LEU A 384 -25.24 -20.06 -28.97
CA LEU A 384 -24.27 -20.47 -29.98
C LEU A 384 -23.16 -21.33 -29.36
N LEU A 385 -22.61 -20.92 -28.23
CA LEU A 385 -21.55 -21.67 -27.54
C LEU A 385 -22.02 -23.06 -27.13
N GLN A 386 -23.22 -23.20 -26.57
CA GLN A 386 -23.79 -24.51 -26.22
C GLN A 386 -24.03 -25.35 -27.49
N ARG A 387 -24.59 -24.76 -28.54
CA ARG A 387 -24.81 -25.45 -29.82
C ARG A 387 -23.51 -25.98 -30.43
N LEU A 388 -22.45 -25.16 -30.43
CA LEU A 388 -21.13 -25.54 -30.91
C LEU A 388 -20.51 -26.67 -30.07
N LYS A 389 -20.72 -26.69 -28.75
CA LYS A 389 -20.26 -27.78 -27.86
C LYS A 389 -20.91 -29.11 -28.21
N ASP A 390 -22.17 -29.10 -28.62
CA ASP A 390 -22.91 -30.32 -28.94
C ASP A 390 -22.78 -30.75 -30.41
N ASP A 391 -22.35 -29.84 -31.30
CA ASP A 391 -22.23 -30.14 -32.73
C ASP A 391 -21.09 -31.13 -33.03
N GLN A 392 -21.47 -32.29 -33.58
CA GLN A 392 -20.54 -33.36 -33.97
C GLN A 392 -19.97 -33.19 -35.38
N ARG A 393 -20.49 -32.23 -36.16
CA ARG A 393 -20.04 -31.97 -37.54
C ARG A 393 -18.70 -31.23 -37.60
N ILE A 394 -18.25 -30.67 -36.49
CA ILE A 394 -17.04 -29.85 -36.39
C ILE A 394 -15.85 -30.71 -35.98
N GLU A 395 -14.75 -30.63 -36.75
CA GLU A 395 -13.50 -31.33 -36.45
C GLU A 395 -12.97 -30.97 -35.04
N PRO A 396 -12.54 -31.95 -34.22
CA PRO A 396 -12.19 -31.72 -32.81
C PRO A 396 -11.14 -30.62 -32.58
N ASN A 397 -10.13 -30.54 -33.46
CA ASN A 397 -9.06 -29.54 -33.34
C ASN A 397 -9.56 -28.12 -33.68
N GLN A 398 -10.46 -27.97 -34.66
CA GLN A 398 -11.08 -26.68 -34.99
C GLN A 398 -12.09 -26.27 -33.91
N LYS A 399 -12.84 -27.22 -33.37
CA LYS A 399 -13.83 -27.00 -32.32
C LYS A 399 -13.21 -26.35 -31.08
N ALA A 400 -12.02 -26.80 -30.66
CA ALA A 400 -11.33 -26.22 -29.51
C ALA A 400 -10.99 -24.73 -29.69
N GLU A 401 -10.48 -24.34 -30.87
CA GLU A 401 -10.16 -22.94 -31.18
C GLU A 401 -11.42 -22.07 -31.28
N ILE A 402 -12.47 -22.58 -31.93
CA ILE A 402 -13.77 -21.88 -32.04
C ILE A 402 -14.37 -21.65 -30.65
N LEU A 403 -14.42 -22.69 -29.80
CA LEU A 403 -14.97 -22.56 -28.46
C LEU A 403 -14.19 -21.56 -27.61
N LYS A 404 -12.86 -21.50 -27.76
CA LYS A 404 -12.03 -20.51 -27.09
C LYS A 404 -12.30 -19.08 -27.56
N GLU A 405 -12.62 -18.88 -28.83
CA GLU A 405 -12.99 -17.57 -29.36
C GLU A 405 -14.39 -17.13 -28.90
N VAL A 406 -15.35 -18.05 -28.87
CA VAL A 406 -16.75 -17.78 -28.51
C VAL A 406 -16.96 -17.71 -26.98
N ASP A 407 -16.22 -18.47 -26.17
CA ASP A 407 -16.26 -18.42 -24.70
C ASP A 407 -15.36 -17.31 -24.13
N GLY A 408 -15.53 -16.09 -24.64
CA GLY A 408 -14.66 -14.96 -24.36
C GLY A 408 -15.40 -13.61 -24.43
N PRO A 409 -14.79 -12.57 -25.02
CA PRO A 409 -15.44 -11.28 -25.22
C PRO A 409 -16.77 -11.41 -25.97
N ILE A 410 -17.70 -10.50 -25.66
CA ILE A 410 -18.98 -10.41 -26.38
C ILE A 410 -18.68 -9.91 -27.80
N LEU A 411 -19.01 -10.74 -28.79
CA LEU A 411 -18.73 -10.50 -30.19
C LEU A 411 -19.76 -9.54 -30.80
N ASP A 412 -19.37 -8.88 -31.89
CA ASP A 412 -20.33 -8.14 -32.70
C ASP A 412 -21.36 -9.11 -33.31
N ILE A 413 -22.64 -8.72 -33.28
CA ILE A 413 -23.75 -9.57 -33.75
C ILE A 413 -23.59 -10.00 -35.21
N THR A 414 -22.97 -9.16 -36.04
CA THR A 414 -22.66 -9.44 -37.45
C THR A 414 -21.57 -10.51 -37.58
N THR A 415 -20.63 -10.54 -36.62
CA THR A 415 -19.59 -11.58 -36.56
C THR A 415 -20.19 -12.91 -36.15
N ILE A 416 -21.08 -12.91 -35.14
CA ILE A 416 -21.81 -14.10 -34.71
C ILE A 416 -22.58 -14.71 -35.90
N PHE A 417 -23.28 -13.87 -36.66
CA PHE A 417 -24.02 -14.30 -37.85
C PHE A 417 -23.13 -14.86 -38.95
N ASN A 418 -22.20 -14.05 -39.48
CA ASN A 418 -21.46 -14.39 -40.70
C ASN A 418 -20.38 -15.46 -40.48
N LYS A 419 -19.77 -15.52 -39.30
CA LYS A 419 -18.65 -16.43 -39.04
C LYS A 419 -19.11 -17.78 -38.48
N TYR A 420 -20.23 -17.80 -37.76
CA TYR A 420 -20.65 -18.99 -37.00
C TYR A 420 -22.07 -19.45 -37.35
N ALA A 421 -23.10 -18.62 -37.13
CA ALA A 421 -24.48 -19.08 -37.17
C ALA A 421 -24.94 -19.46 -38.59
N ASP A 422 -24.71 -18.61 -39.59
CA ASP A 422 -25.15 -18.85 -40.97
C ASP A 422 -24.35 -20.00 -41.63
N PRO A 423 -22.99 -20.04 -41.58
CA PRO A 423 -22.22 -21.15 -42.14
C PRO A 423 -22.53 -22.51 -41.52
N ALA A 424 -22.88 -22.56 -40.23
CA ALA A 424 -23.24 -23.80 -39.53
C ALA A 424 -24.73 -24.15 -39.64
N SER A 425 -25.52 -23.32 -40.32
CA SER A 425 -26.98 -23.50 -40.50
C SER A 425 -27.74 -23.56 -39.18
N TYR A 426 -27.33 -22.76 -38.18
CA TYR A 426 -28.06 -22.63 -36.91
C TYR A 426 -29.20 -21.62 -37.08
N TYR A 427 -30.23 -22.02 -37.82
CA TYR A 427 -31.30 -21.13 -38.26
C TYR A 427 -32.14 -20.52 -37.12
N ASP A 428 -32.29 -21.24 -36.00
CA ASP A 428 -32.89 -20.71 -34.78
C ASP A 428 -32.09 -19.53 -34.21
N ILE A 429 -30.76 -19.66 -34.15
CA ILE A 429 -29.85 -18.59 -33.73
C ILE A 429 -29.87 -17.44 -34.73
N CYS A 430 -29.88 -17.70 -36.04
CA CYS A 430 -30.02 -16.67 -37.07
C CYS A 430 -31.30 -15.84 -36.90
N LEU A 431 -32.42 -16.47 -36.54
CA LEU A 431 -33.69 -15.77 -36.28
C LEU A 431 -33.63 -14.92 -35.00
N GLN A 432 -32.97 -15.41 -33.94
CA GLN A 432 -32.71 -14.59 -32.75
C GLN A 432 -31.86 -13.35 -33.09
N ILE A 433 -30.83 -13.53 -33.93
CA ILE A 433 -29.99 -12.43 -34.43
C ILE A 433 -30.82 -11.41 -35.20
N PHE A 434 -31.68 -11.85 -36.13
CA PHE A 434 -32.54 -10.93 -36.88
C PHE A 434 -33.45 -10.11 -35.98
N PHE A 435 -33.99 -10.72 -34.92
CA PHE A 435 -34.82 -10.01 -33.95
C PHE A 435 -34.03 -8.93 -33.20
N VAL A 436 -32.87 -9.28 -32.65
CA VAL A 436 -32.03 -8.34 -31.87
C VAL A 436 -31.44 -7.22 -32.74
N ALA A 437 -31.10 -7.52 -33.99
CA ALA A 437 -30.56 -6.55 -34.94
C ALA A 437 -31.62 -5.65 -35.61
N ASP A 438 -32.91 -5.84 -35.29
CA ASP A 438 -34.04 -5.20 -35.99
C ASP A 438 -33.91 -5.35 -37.53
N HIS A 439 -33.57 -6.57 -37.98
CA HIS A 439 -33.47 -6.90 -39.41
C HIS A 439 -34.86 -6.96 -40.01
N ARG A 440 -35.10 -6.21 -41.08
CA ARG A 440 -36.45 -6.01 -41.65
C ARG A 440 -36.63 -6.60 -43.04
N ASN A 441 -35.73 -7.45 -43.53
CA ASN A 441 -35.92 -8.10 -44.83
C ASN A 441 -36.84 -9.34 -44.69
N PRO A 442 -38.10 -9.28 -45.15
CA PRO A 442 -39.05 -10.38 -44.99
C PRO A 442 -38.69 -11.61 -45.84
N ALA A 443 -37.91 -11.44 -46.92
CA ALA A 443 -37.49 -12.55 -47.76
C ALA A 443 -36.49 -13.43 -47.02
N ASP A 444 -35.45 -12.82 -46.43
CA ASP A 444 -34.43 -13.53 -45.64
C ASP A 444 -35.06 -14.22 -44.44
N ILE A 445 -35.88 -13.50 -43.66
CA ILE A 445 -36.55 -14.04 -42.47
C ILE A 445 -37.41 -15.24 -42.85
N ARG A 446 -38.19 -15.16 -43.94
CA ARG A 446 -39.04 -16.27 -44.40
C ARG A 446 -38.21 -17.46 -44.85
N ALA A 447 -37.12 -17.22 -45.60
CA ALA A 447 -36.23 -18.28 -46.04
C ALA A 447 -35.61 -19.01 -44.85
N THR A 448 -35.10 -18.29 -43.85
CA THR A 448 -34.54 -18.89 -42.63
C THR A 448 -35.57 -19.70 -41.85
N TRP A 449 -36.81 -19.23 -41.72
CA TRP A 449 -37.90 -20.01 -41.12
C TRP A 449 -38.20 -21.30 -41.91
N GLN A 450 -38.22 -21.24 -43.25
CA GLN A 450 -38.45 -22.41 -44.09
C GLN A 450 -37.32 -23.43 -43.92
N HIS A 451 -36.06 -22.99 -43.89
CA HIS A 451 -34.92 -23.86 -43.66
C HIS A 451 -34.95 -24.51 -42.28
N LEU A 452 -35.24 -23.74 -41.21
CA LEU A 452 -35.39 -24.29 -39.86
C LEU A 452 -36.45 -25.40 -39.78
N LEU A 453 -37.62 -25.16 -40.39
CA LEU A 453 -38.72 -26.13 -40.38
C LEU A 453 -38.40 -27.37 -41.20
N GLN A 454 -37.71 -27.21 -42.33
CA GLN A 454 -37.30 -28.32 -43.18
C GLN A 454 -36.25 -29.20 -42.47
N ASP A 455 -35.22 -28.61 -41.87
CA ASP A 455 -34.19 -29.33 -41.13
C ASP A 455 -34.79 -30.12 -39.95
N LEU A 456 -35.69 -29.49 -39.19
CA LEU A 456 -36.39 -30.15 -38.09
C LEU A 456 -37.27 -31.32 -38.60
N HIS A 457 -37.94 -31.14 -39.74
CA HIS A 457 -38.73 -32.19 -40.36
C HIS A 457 -37.85 -33.39 -40.75
N ASP A 458 -36.75 -33.13 -41.45
CA ASP A 458 -35.84 -34.16 -41.95
C ASP A 458 -35.16 -34.92 -40.79
N GLU A 459 -34.79 -34.21 -39.72
CA GLU A 459 -34.23 -34.83 -38.51
C GLU A 459 -35.25 -35.75 -37.81
N ILE A 460 -36.50 -35.31 -37.65
CA ILE A 460 -37.56 -36.12 -37.03
C ILE A 460 -37.89 -37.34 -37.89
N VAL A 461 -37.97 -37.19 -39.21
CA VAL A 461 -38.21 -38.29 -40.16
C VAL A 461 -37.07 -39.32 -40.08
N ALA A 462 -35.81 -38.86 -40.02
CA ALA A 462 -34.64 -39.75 -39.89
C ALA A 462 -34.61 -40.51 -38.55
N ARG A 463 -35.10 -39.91 -37.46
CA ARG A 463 -35.20 -40.55 -36.13
C ARG A 463 -36.35 -41.57 -36.01
N GLY A 464 -37.28 -41.61 -36.96
CA GLY A 464 -38.25 -42.70 -37.10
C GLY A 464 -39.35 -42.80 -36.03
N SER A 465 -39.58 -41.77 -35.21
CA SER A 465 -40.71 -41.76 -34.26
C SER A 465 -41.27 -40.36 -33.99
N PRO A 466 -42.59 -40.14 -34.19
CA PRO A 466 -43.23 -38.89 -33.78
C PRO A 466 -43.34 -38.87 -32.25
N GLN A 467 -42.68 -37.94 -31.57
CA GLN A 467 -43.02 -37.66 -30.18
C GLN A 467 -44.44 -37.07 -30.11
N PRO A 468 -45.30 -37.54 -29.20
CA PRO A 468 -46.59 -36.90 -29.00
C PRO A 468 -46.35 -35.47 -28.48
N THR A 469 -46.85 -34.49 -29.23
CA THR A 469 -46.88 -33.08 -28.87
C THR A 469 -47.30 -32.90 -27.41
N ARG A 470 -46.41 -32.39 -26.55
CA ARG A 470 -46.83 -31.73 -25.31
C ARG A 470 -47.27 -30.31 -25.69
N LEU A 471 -48.58 -30.12 -25.79
CA LEU A 471 -49.24 -28.82 -25.75
C LEU A 471 -49.05 -28.17 -24.38
#